data_AF-A0AA86RC19-F1
#
_entry.id   AF-A0AA86RC19-F1
#
_cell.length_a   1.000
_cell.length_b   1.000
_cell.length_c   1.000
_cell.angle_alpha   90.00
_cell.angle_beta   90.00
_cell.angle_gamma   90.00
#
_symmetry.space_group_name_H-M   'P 1'
#
loop_
_entity.id
_entity.type
_entity.pdbx_description
1 polymer ?
#
loop_
_entity_poly.entity_id
_entity_poly.type
_entity_poly.pdbx_seq_one_letter_code
_entity_poly.pdbx_strand_id
1 'polypeptide(L)'
;MQTTHNISYVEASSSTIESIESIESMYIKEEVSDYKPLFDQSRAYSLFEAVNDRKPDEQFTYVVGHQELLISSLGRLVYNEDLTKRPSISMNNGYYQTSIDRVKTHIHRIVAEAFLGSCPDDCQVDHIDRCRVNNQVTNLRYVTGSQNCLNKTSYKGHTAQYFIKLSDKCIPFKTYGRHSFDDLYIDTETYELYKWTGDKYMKRTVSYINNQPVYTPKTTLGKSTAIMISKLQKGLYNLSEQDLDQSSSLLFKSQ
;
A
#
# COMPACT_ATOMS: atom_id res chain seq x y z
N MET A 1 -34.11 -16.29 47.36
CA MET A 1 -34.77 -17.07 46.30
C MET A 1 -34.52 -16.35 44.99
N GLN A 2 -33.52 -16.79 44.23
CA GLN A 2 -33.03 -16.12 43.02
C GLN A 2 -33.85 -16.54 41.80
N THR A 3 -34.16 -15.55 40.98
CA THR A 3 -34.92 -15.55 39.73
C THR A 3 -34.15 -16.22 38.59
N THR A 4 -34.79 -17.17 37.90
CA THR A 4 -34.32 -17.75 36.63
C THR A 4 -34.66 -16.84 35.46
N HIS A 5 -33.71 -16.58 34.55
CA HIS A 5 -33.98 -16.01 33.23
C HIS A 5 -33.54 -17.02 32.16
N ASN A 6 -34.50 -17.47 31.36
CA ASN A 6 -34.31 -18.27 30.16
C ASN A 6 -33.73 -17.39 29.06
N ILE A 7 -32.67 -17.87 28.39
CA ILE A 7 -32.21 -17.33 27.10
C ILE A 7 -32.42 -18.44 26.06
N SER A 8 -33.29 -18.16 25.09
CA SER A 8 -33.60 -18.99 23.93
C SER A 8 -32.46 -18.92 22.89
N TYR A 9 -31.95 -20.08 22.48
CA TYR A 9 -31.06 -20.22 21.32
C TYR A 9 -31.86 -20.04 20.02
N VAL A 10 -31.35 -19.22 19.09
CA VAL A 10 -31.85 -19.12 17.72
C VAL A 10 -30.96 -20.03 16.86
N GLU A 11 -31.54 -21.07 16.27
CA GLU A 11 -30.86 -21.94 15.30
C GLU A 11 -30.60 -21.16 14.01
N ALA A 12 -29.32 -21.06 13.61
CA ALA A 12 -28.96 -20.50 12.30
C ALA A 12 -29.28 -21.54 11.21
N SER A 13 -29.99 -21.08 10.17
CA SER A 13 -30.48 -21.86 9.03
C SER A 13 -29.36 -22.45 8.16
N SER A 14 -29.53 -23.71 7.76
CA SER A 14 -28.64 -24.59 6.97
C SER A 14 -28.15 -24.08 5.60
N SER A 15 -28.51 -22.88 5.15
CA SER A 15 -28.17 -22.37 3.81
C SER A 15 -26.89 -21.52 3.74
N THR A 16 -26.25 -21.23 4.87
CA THR A 16 -24.98 -20.48 4.95
C THR A 16 -23.74 -21.36 5.02
N ILE A 17 -23.91 -22.67 5.27
CA ILE A 17 -22.79 -23.60 5.43
C ILE A 17 -22.30 -24.15 4.07
N GLU A 18 -23.19 -24.27 3.08
CA GLU A 18 -22.84 -24.77 1.74
C GLU A 18 -22.04 -23.76 0.88
N SER A 19 -21.89 -22.50 1.32
CA SER A 19 -21.16 -21.47 0.55
C SER A 19 -19.67 -21.37 0.89
N ILE A 20 -19.24 -21.91 2.05
CA ILE A 20 -17.84 -21.85 2.50
C ILE A 20 -17.02 -22.99 1.88
N GLU A 21 -17.60 -24.19 1.75
CA GLU A 21 -16.92 -25.34 1.14
C GLU A 21 -16.61 -25.14 -0.36
N SER A 22 -17.36 -24.26 -1.03
CA SER A 22 -17.12 -23.92 -2.45
C SER A 22 -15.86 -23.07 -2.66
N ILE A 23 -15.51 -22.20 -1.70
CA ILE A 23 -14.36 -21.27 -1.82
C ILE A 23 -13.03 -22.00 -1.56
N GLU A 24 -13.01 -23.02 -0.69
CA GLU A 24 -11.80 -23.80 -0.41
C GLU A 24 -11.36 -24.69 -1.59
N SER A 25 -12.26 -25.00 -2.53
CA SER A 25 -11.99 -25.92 -3.64
C SER A 25 -11.33 -25.27 -4.89
N MET A 26 -11.16 -23.94 -4.92
CA MET A 26 -10.79 -23.22 -6.15
C MET A 26 -9.29 -22.86 -6.28
N TYR A 27 -8.45 -23.17 -5.29
CA TYR A 27 -7.02 -22.85 -5.33
C TYR A 27 -6.11 -24.07 -5.15
N ILE A 28 -5.98 -24.89 -6.19
CA ILE A 28 -4.71 -25.61 -6.46
C ILE A 28 -4.50 -25.70 -7.97
N LYS A 29 -3.36 -25.19 -8.46
CA LYS A 29 -2.37 -25.89 -9.31
C LYS A 29 -1.52 -24.90 -10.09
N GLU A 30 -0.41 -24.45 -9.51
CA GLU A 30 0.85 -24.33 -10.26
C GLU A 30 1.99 -24.85 -9.38
N GLU A 31 2.73 -25.82 -9.92
CA GLU A 31 3.87 -26.47 -9.31
C GLU A 31 5.02 -25.48 -9.07
N VAL A 32 5.44 -25.31 -7.82
CA VAL A 32 6.80 -24.90 -7.49
C VAL A 32 7.39 -25.95 -6.56
N SER A 33 8.30 -26.72 -7.16
CA SER A 33 9.12 -27.79 -6.60
C SER A 33 9.84 -27.37 -5.31
N ASP A 34 9.78 -28.26 -4.30
CA ASP A 34 10.70 -28.39 -3.15
C ASP A 34 10.60 -27.43 -1.95
N TYR A 35 9.39 -27.12 -1.46
CA TYR A 35 9.23 -26.73 -0.04
C TYR A 35 8.34 -27.70 0.72
N LYS A 36 8.95 -28.53 1.57
CA LYS A 36 8.27 -29.37 2.56
C LYS A 36 8.23 -28.61 3.89
N PRO A 37 7.09 -28.04 4.32
CA PRO A 37 7.01 -27.40 5.63
C PRO A 37 7.14 -28.49 6.71
N LEU A 38 8.28 -28.50 7.40
CA LEU A 38 8.48 -29.24 8.66
C LEU A 38 7.74 -28.50 9.78
N PHE A 39 6.41 -28.55 9.74
CA PHE A 39 5.57 -27.94 10.77
C PHE A 39 4.80 -29.05 11.48
N ASP A 40 5.10 -29.27 12.77
CA ASP A 40 4.21 -29.99 13.66
C ASP A 40 3.08 -29.03 14.07
N GLN A 41 1.98 -29.08 13.32
CA GLN A 41 0.80 -28.23 13.52
C GLN A 41 0.24 -28.32 14.94
N SER A 42 0.44 -29.45 15.63
CA SER A 42 -0.20 -29.73 16.91
C SER A 42 0.38 -28.92 18.07
N ARG A 43 1.71 -28.77 18.10
CA ARG A 43 2.41 -28.16 19.23
C ARG A 43 2.25 -26.64 19.24
N ALA A 44 2.30 -26.03 18.06
CA ALA A 44 2.06 -24.61 17.89
C ALA A 44 0.62 -24.27 18.36
N TYR A 45 -0.40 -25.02 17.89
CA TYR A 45 -1.81 -24.84 18.29
C TYR A 45 -2.07 -24.97 19.79
N SER A 46 -1.48 -25.97 20.45
CA SER A 46 -1.70 -26.19 21.90
C SER A 46 -1.09 -25.10 22.79
N LEU A 47 0.03 -24.49 22.39
CA LEU A 47 0.60 -23.32 23.07
C LEU A 47 -0.18 -22.03 22.71
N PHE A 48 -0.90 -22.00 21.57
CA PHE A 48 -1.66 -20.85 21.08
C PHE A 48 -2.96 -20.56 21.86
N GLU A 49 -3.65 -21.56 22.40
CA GLU A 49 -4.90 -21.32 23.17
C GLU A 49 -4.67 -20.67 24.55
N ALA A 50 -3.45 -20.73 25.09
CA ALA A 50 -3.15 -20.23 26.43
C ALA A 50 -2.95 -18.70 26.52
N VAL A 51 -2.86 -17.99 25.38
CA VAL A 51 -2.64 -16.53 25.35
C VAL A 51 -3.97 -15.82 25.05
N ASN A 52 -4.72 -15.47 26.11
CA ASN A 52 -6.02 -14.77 26.11
C ASN A 52 -6.08 -13.37 25.42
N ASP A 53 -5.11 -13.03 24.56
CA ASP A 53 -4.89 -11.68 24.01
C ASP A 53 -4.59 -11.68 22.49
N ARG A 54 -5.04 -12.71 21.76
CA ARG A 54 -5.02 -12.65 20.28
C ARG A 54 -6.27 -11.98 19.76
N LYS A 55 -6.08 -10.98 18.89
CA LYS A 55 -7.14 -10.53 17.98
C LYS A 55 -7.34 -11.62 16.91
N PRO A 56 -8.58 -11.89 16.47
CA PRO A 56 -8.86 -12.96 15.49
C PRO A 56 -8.00 -12.87 14.22
N ASP A 57 -7.66 -11.65 13.81
CA ASP A 57 -6.96 -11.37 12.55
C ASP A 57 -5.42 -11.34 12.69
N GLU A 58 -4.90 -11.66 13.87
CA GLU A 58 -3.45 -11.63 14.12
C GLU A 58 -2.78 -12.94 13.75
N GLN A 59 -2.04 -12.89 12.64
CA GLN A 59 -1.28 -14.01 12.12
C GLN A 59 0.16 -13.92 12.61
N PHE A 60 0.78 -15.03 12.96
CA PHE A 60 2.19 -15.08 13.32
C PHE A 60 2.96 -15.93 12.32
N THR A 61 4.20 -15.53 12.04
CA THR A 61 5.13 -16.28 11.20
C THR A 61 6.55 -16.18 11.77
N TYR A 62 7.46 -17.02 11.29
CA TYR A 62 8.87 -16.97 11.68
C TYR A 62 9.55 -15.70 11.17
N VAL A 63 10.43 -15.16 12.00
CA VAL A 63 11.38 -14.15 11.53
C VAL A 63 12.34 -14.81 10.54
N VAL A 64 12.52 -14.21 9.37
CA VAL A 64 13.38 -14.75 8.32
C VAL A 64 14.80 -14.94 8.86
N GLY A 65 15.32 -16.17 8.77
CA GLY A 65 16.64 -16.53 9.30
C GLY A 65 16.69 -16.87 10.80
N HIS A 66 15.59 -16.68 11.55
CA HIS A 66 15.56 -16.79 13.01
C HIS A 66 14.32 -17.58 13.50
N GLN A 67 14.42 -18.92 13.47
CA GLN A 67 13.31 -19.83 13.83
C GLN A 67 12.94 -19.82 15.32
N GLU A 68 13.78 -19.24 16.17
CA GLU A 68 13.52 -19.01 17.59
C GLU A 68 12.58 -17.82 17.83
N LEU A 69 12.29 -17.01 16.80
CA LEU A 69 11.45 -15.83 16.89
C LEU A 69 10.22 -15.93 15.98
N LEU A 70 9.08 -15.49 16.50
CA LEU A 70 7.86 -15.29 15.75
C LEU A 70 7.48 -13.80 15.76
N ILE A 71 7.04 -13.29 14.62
CA ILE A 71 6.52 -11.93 14.45
C ILE A 71 5.07 -12.00 13.98
N SER A 72 4.22 -11.15 14.56
CA SER A 72 2.81 -11.05 14.16
C SER A 72 2.54 -10.01 13.08
N SER A 73 1.42 -10.15 12.39
CA SER A 73 0.91 -9.19 11.41
C SER A 73 0.62 -7.83 12.04
N LEU A 74 0.55 -7.73 13.37
CA LEU A 74 0.40 -6.49 14.12
C LEU A 74 1.72 -5.93 14.67
N GLY A 75 2.85 -6.60 14.39
CA GLY A 75 4.18 -6.20 14.85
C GLY A 75 4.58 -6.70 16.23
N ARG A 76 3.93 -7.74 16.75
CA ARG A 76 4.27 -8.37 18.04
C ARG A 76 5.34 -9.43 17.85
N LEU A 77 6.52 -9.20 18.43
CA LEU A 77 7.66 -10.12 18.41
C LEU A 77 7.70 -10.96 19.70
N VAL A 78 7.77 -12.29 19.56
CA VAL A 78 7.78 -13.26 20.67
C VAL A 78 8.79 -14.37 20.41
N TYR A 79 9.16 -15.12 21.45
CA TYR A 79 9.98 -16.33 21.28
C TYR A 79 9.10 -17.52 20.93
N ASN A 80 9.56 -18.36 20.01
CA ASN A 80 8.83 -19.55 19.56
C ASN A 80 8.71 -20.62 20.68
N GLU A 81 9.71 -20.72 21.57
CA GLU A 81 9.67 -21.65 22.71
C GLU A 81 8.61 -21.27 23.76
N ASP A 82 8.31 -19.98 23.88
CA ASP A 82 7.43 -19.41 24.90
C ASP A 82 6.87 -18.08 24.40
N LEU A 83 5.63 -18.12 23.90
CA LEU A 83 4.95 -16.99 23.28
C LEU A 83 4.62 -15.86 24.27
N THR A 84 4.75 -16.11 25.57
CA THR A 84 4.56 -15.07 26.60
C THR A 84 5.81 -14.20 26.74
N LYS A 85 6.98 -14.73 26.38
CA LYS A 85 8.25 -14.01 26.42
C LYS A 85 8.45 -13.19 25.15
N ARG A 86 9.04 -12.01 25.32
CA ARG A 86 9.28 -11.06 24.24
C ARG A 86 10.73 -10.61 24.26
N PRO A 87 11.38 -10.48 23.09
CA PRO A 87 12.65 -9.78 22.99
C PRO A 87 12.53 -8.34 23.50
N SER A 88 13.64 -7.77 23.97
CA SER A 88 13.67 -6.37 24.36
C SER A 88 13.41 -5.48 23.14
N ILE A 89 12.46 -4.54 23.29
CA ILE A 89 12.16 -3.53 22.28
C ILE A 89 12.54 -2.17 22.84
N SER A 90 13.26 -1.39 22.05
CA SER A 90 13.58 0.00 22.32
C SER A 90 13.03 0.89 21.21
N MET A 91 13.04 2.21 21.42
CA MET A 91 12.63 3.17 20.41
C MET A 91 13.81 4.06 20.01
N ASN A 92 14.00 4.25 18.71
CA ASN A 92 15.01 5.15 18.16
C ASN A 92 14.43 5.97 17.01
N ASN A 93 14.56 7.29 17.07
CA ASN A 93 14.00 8.22 16.09
C ASN A 93 12.49 7.99 15.77
N GLY A 94 11.73 7.53 16.78
CA GLY A 94 10.31 7.20 16.67
C GLY A 94 9.99 5.81 16.08
N TYR A 95 10.99 4.98 15.77
CA TYR A 95 10.79 3.61 15.30
C TYR A 95 11.06 2.60 16.43
N TYR A 96 10.21 1.58 16.55
CA TYR A 96 10.51 0.43 17.40
C TYR A 96 11.61 -0.44 16.78
N GLN A 97 12.56 -0.87 17.61
CA GLN A 97 13.69 -1.71 17.22
C GLN A 97 13.98 -2.75 18.30
N THR A 98 14.50 -3.90 17.89
CA THR A 98 15.03 -4.93 18.77
C THR A 98 16.47 -5.26 18.37
N SER A 99 17.13 -6.11 19.14
CA SER A 99 18.46 -6.64 18.82
C SER A 99 18.31 -8.12 18.47
N ILE A 100 18.59 -8.49 17.23
CA ILE A 100 18.67 -9.88 16.77
C ILE A 100 20.12 -10.13 16.38
N ASP A 101 20.75 -11.17 16.94
CA ASP A 101 22.18 -11.46 16.74
C ASP A 101 23.13 -10.27 16.95
N ARG A 102 22.83 -9.48 17.99
CA ARG A 102 23.56 -8.24 18.37
C ARG A 102 23.47 -7.11 17.32
N VAL A 103 22.63 -7.27 16.30
CA VAL A 103 22.33 -6.25 15.29
C VAL A 103 20.99 -5.60 15.63
N LYS A 104 20.97 -4.27 15.64
CA LYS A 104 19.72 -3.51 15.85
C LYS A 104 18.89 -3.56 14.57
N THR A 105 17.68 -4.10 14.69
CA THR A 105 16.73 -4.26 13.58
C THR A 105 15.40 -3.62 13.93
N HIS A 106 14.84 -2.85 12.99
CA HIS A 106 13.55 -2.19 13.20
C HIS A 106 12.39 -3.18 13.07
N ILE A 107 11.39 -3.08 13.95
CA ILE A 107 10.23 -3.97 13.97
C ILE A 107 9.45 -3.92 12.65
N HIS A 108 9.23 -2.73 12.08
CA HIS A 108 8.54 -2.61 10.79
C HIS A 108 9.28 -3.34 9.64
N ARG A 109 10.62 -3.46 9.69
CA ARG A 109 11.37 -4.21 8.70
C ARG A 109 11.17 -5.70 8.87
N ILE A 110 11.20 -6.18 10.11
CA ILE A 110 10.94 -7.58 10.44
C ILE A 110 9.53 -7.98 9.99
N VAL A 111 8.52 -7.15 10.24
CA VAL A 111 7.15 -7.39 9.77
C VAL A 111 7.07 -7.38 8.24
N ALA A 112 7.62 -6.35 7.59
CA ALA A 112 7.57 -6.25 6.14
C ALA A 112 8.27 -7.44 5.46
N GLU A 113 9.46 -7.82 5.92
CA GLU A 113 10.19 -8.96 5.38
C GLU A 113 9.44 -10.28 5.56
N ALA A 114 8.83 -10.48 6.74
CA ALA A 114 8.14 -11.72 7.07
C ALA A 114 6.79 -11.90 6.36
N PHE A 115 6.08 -10.80 6.04
CA PHE A 115 4.73 -10.87 5.44
C PHE A 115 4.64 -10.34 4.00
N LEU A 116 5.47 -9.37 3.62
CA LEU A 116 5.52 -8.81 2.26
C LEU A 116 6.66 -9.41 1.42
N GLY A 117 7.49 -10.27 2.01
CA GLY A 117 8.66 -10.87 1.39
C GLY A 117 9.87 -9.94 1.35
N SER A 118 10.92 -10.36 0.65
CA SER A 118 12.18 -9.60 0.54
C SER A 118 11.95 -8.20 -0.04
N CYS A 119 12.59 -7.20 0.55
CA CYS A 119 12.55 -5.84 0.04
C CYS A 119 13.16 -5.79 -1.37
N PRO A 120 12.44 -5.28 -2.39
CA PRO A 120 13.03 -5.07 -3.71
C PRO A 120 14.21 -4.10 -3.66
N ASP A 121 15.11 -4.20 -4.64
CA ASP A 121 16.22 -3.27 -4.79
C ASP A 121 15.73 -1.81 -4.86
N ASP A 122 16.52 -0.89 -4.31
CA ASP A 122 16.23 0.55 -4.22
C ASP A 122 14.93 0.94 -3.49
N CYS A 123 14.28 0.00 -2.80
CA CYS A 123 13.11 0.25 -1.98
C CYS A 123 13.43 0.34 -0.49
N GLN A 124 12.50 0.93 0.25
CA GLN A 124 12.51 0.98 1.71
C GLN A 124 11.09 0.77 2.24
N VAL A 125 10.99 0.30 3.48
CA VAL A 125 9.70 0.17 4.16
C VAL A 125 9.18 1.55 4.56
N ASP A 126 7.94 1.85 4.20
CA ASP A 126 7.22 3.10 4.51
C ASP A 126 5.91 2.79 5.26
N HIS A 127 5.56 3.68 6.18
CA HIS A 127 4.31 3.64 6.94
C HIS A 127 3.25 4.46 6.18
N ILE A 128 2.19 3.81 5.71
CA ILE A 128 1.12 4.43 4.90
C ILE A 128 0.48 5.61 5.67
N ASP A 129 0.18 5.40 6.96
CA ASP A 129 -0.39 6.41 7.87
C ASP A 129 0.63 7.42 8.42
N ARG A 130 1.92 7.25 8.13
CA ARG A 130 3.07 8.03 8.67
C ARG A 130 3.29 7.90 10.18
N CYS A 131 2.61 6.98 10.84
CA CYS A 131 2.77 6.68 12.25
C CYS A 131 3.82 5.57 12.43
N ARG A 132 5.05 5.97 12.77
CA ARG A 132 6.22 5.07 12.89
C ARG A 132 6.08 3.95 13.92
N VAL A 133 5.12 4.07 14.83
CA VAL A 133 4.82 3.06 15.86
C VAL A 133 3.74 2.06 15.41
N ASN A 134 2.99 2.36 14.35
CA ASN A 134 1.96 1.48 13.80
C ASN A 134 2.59 0.47 12.82
N ASN A 135 3.12 -0.63 13.35
CA ASN A 135 3.83 -1.64 12.57
C ASN A 135 2.92 -2.76 12.04
N GLN A 136 1.63 -2.52 11.92
CA GLN A 136 0.72 -3.48 11.30
C GLN A 136 1.11 -3.69 9.83
N VAL A 137 1.15 -4.93 9.35
CA VAL A 137 1.53 -5.26 7.97
C VAL A 137 0.69 -4.49 6.94
N THR A 138 -0.60 -4.29 7.21
CA THR A 138 -1.52 -3.51 6.37
C THR A 138 -1.18 -2.03 6.29
N ASN A 139 -0.38 -1.52 7.22
CA ASN A 139 0.12 -0.14 7.25
C ASN A 139 1.54 -0.01 6.66
N LEU A 140 2.16 -1.11 6.21
CA LEU A 140 3.51 -1.11 5.67
C LEU A 140 3.50 -1.36 4.16
N ARG A 141 4.45 -0.75 3.47
CA ARG A 141 4.68 -0.98 2.03
C ARG A 141 6.13 -0.75 1.65
N TYR A 142 6.56 -1.32 0.53
CA TYR A 142 7.82 -0.96 -0.10
C TYR A 142 7.64 0.26 -1.01
N VAL A 143 8.50 1.27 -0.82
CA VAL A 143 8.52 2.48 -1.64
C VAL A 143 9.93 2.79 -2.09
N THR A 144 10.09 3.32 -3.30
CA THR A 144 11.38 3.85 -3.75
C THR A 144 11.73 5.13 -2.99
N GLY A 145 13.01 5.52 -2.98
CA GLY A 145 13.44 6.81 -2.40
C GLY A 145 12.68 8.02 -2.96
N SER A 146 12.37 8.02 -4.27
CA SER A 146 11.54 9.05 -4.89
C SER A 146 10.10 9.05 -4.38
N GLN A 147 9.51 7.87 -4.17
CA GLN A 147 8.15 7.73 -3.69
C GLN A 147 8.02 8.19 -2.23
N ASN A 148 9.02 7.88 -1.40
CA ASN A 148 9.09 8.42 -0.04
C ASN A 148 9.24 9.96 -0.05
N CYS A 149 10.02 10.53 -0.98
CA CYS A 149 10.12 11.99 -1.10
C CYS A 149 8.80 12.65 -1.51
N LEU A 150 7.95 11.96 -2.28
CA LEU A 150 6.60 12.44 -2.61
C LEU A 150 5.70 12.47 -1.38
N ASN A 151 5.97 11.68 -0.34
CA ASN A 151 5.17 11.65 0.89
C ASN A 151 5.49 12.79 1.88
N LYS A 152 6.31 13.78 1.51
CA LYS A 152 6.55 14.98 2.35
C LYS A 152 5.25 15.81 2.48
N THR A 153 4.92 16.22 3.70
CA THR A 153 3.73 17.05 4.01
C THR A 153 3.88 18.48 3.53
N SER A 154 5.11 18.99 3.48
CA SER A 154 5.41 20.33 3.01
C SER A 154 6.78 20.41 2.35
N TYR A 155 6.90 21.30 1.37
CA TYR A 155 8.18 21.69 0.78
C TYR A 155 8.20 23.21 0.58
N LYS A 156 9.18 23.89 1.16
CA LYS A 156 9.33 25.36 1.11
C LYS A 156 8.04 26.13 1.50
N GLY A 157 7.32 25.66 2.51
CA GLY A 157 6.08 26.31 2.98
C GLY A 157 4.82 26.01 2.15
N HIS A 158 4.93 25.23 1.07
CA HIS A 158 3.77 24.72 0.34
C HIS A 158 3.34 23.37 0.91
N THR A 159 2.13 23.31 1.45
CA THR A 159 1.52 22.07 1.94
C THR A 159 1.00 21.26 0.76
N ALA A 160 1.44 20.00 0.66
CA ALA A 160 0.91 19.07 -0.33
C ALA A 160 -0.51 18.65 0.05
N GLN A 161 -1.44 18.72 -0.90
CA GLN A 161 -2.83 18.29 -0.71
C GLN A 161 -2.98 16.85 -1.18
N TYR A 162 -3.55 16.00 -0.32
CA TYR A 162 -3.75 14.58 -0.58
C TYR A 162 -5.21 14.17 -0.43
N PHE A 163 -5.64 13.19 -1.21
CA PHE A 163 -7.00 12.69 -1.28
C PHE A 163 -6.97 11.15 -1.23
N ILE A 164 -7.84 10.54 -0.42
CA ILE A 164 -7.97 9.07 -0.38
C ILE A 164 -8.76 8.56 -1.58
N LYS A 165 -9.76 9.32 -2.01
CA LYS A 165 -10.59 9.03 -3.18
C LYS A 165 -10.72 10.30 -4.04
N LEU A 166 -10.72 10.13 -5.36
CA LEU A 166 -10.99 11.19 -6.32
C LEU A 166 -12.49 11.33 -6.60
N SER A 167 -12.89 12.45 -7.19
CA SER A 167 -14.25 12.65 -7.71
C SER A 167 -14.53 11.66 -8.85
N ASP A 168 -15.80 11.36 -9.12
CA ASP A 168 -16.20 10.48 -10.24
C ASP A 168 -15.90 11.10 -11.62
N LYS A 169 -15.50 12.38 -11.64
CA LYS A 169 -15.08 13.14 -12.83
C LYS A 169 -13.59 12.98 -13.12
N CYS A 170 -12.85 12.34 -12.22
CA CYS A 170 -11.45 12.06 -12.41
C CYS A 170 -11.27 10.80 -13.26
N ILE A 171 -10.50 10.92 -14.34
CA ILE A 171 -10.13 9.80 -15.21
C ILE A 171 -8.61 9.63 -15.25
N PRO A 172 -8.10 8.42 -15.54
CA PRO A 172 -6.67 8.22 -15.78
C PRO A 172 -6.18 9.12 -16.93
N PHE A 173 -5.10 9.86 -16.68
CA PHE A 173 -4.38 10.68 -17.64
C PHE A 173 -3.17 9.87 -18.15
N LYS A 174 -3.37 9.10 -19.22
CA LYS A 174 -2.42 8.11 -19.74
C LYS A 174 -1.43 8.70 -20.72
N THR A 175 -1.87 9.63 -21.58
CA THR A 175 -1.03 10.12 -22.68
C THR A 175 -1.17 11.62 -22.92
N TYR A 176 -0.08 12.23 -23.39
CA TYR A 176 -0.04 13.60 -23.86
C TYR A 176 0.98 13.71 -25.01
N GLY A 177 0.49 13.49 -26.23
CA GLY A 177 1.33 13.32 -27.41
C GLY A 177 2.20 12.08 -27.29
N ARG A 178 3.51 12.24 -27.48
CA ARG A 178 4.50 11.15 -27.33
C ARG A 178 4.83 10.74 -25.90
N HIS A 179 4.18 11.33 -24.90
CA HIS A 179 4.47 11.10 -23.49
C HIS A 179 3.39 10.24 -22.84
N SER A 180 3.83 9.23 -22.08
CA SER A 180 2.97 8.31 -21.34
C SER A 180 3.14 8.47 -19.82
N PHE A 181 2.07 8.15 -19.08
CA PHE A 181 1.99 8.20 -17.63
C PHE A 181 1.12 7.06 -17.09
N ASP A 182 1.57 6.41 -16.01
CA ASP A 182 0.83 5.31 -15.38
C ASP A 182 0.11 5.73 -14.09
N ASP A 183 0.48 6.88 -13.54
CA ASP A 183 0.06 7.31 -12.20
C ASP A 183 -0.59 8.70 -12.17
N LEU A 184 -0.98 9.24 -13.32
CA LEU A 184 -1.66 10.53 -13.40
C LEU A 184 -3.15 10.39 -13.65
N TYR A 185 -3.90 11.32 -13.08
CA TYR A 185 -5.34 11.44 -13.19
C TYR A 185 -5.71 12.90 -13.44
N ILE A 186 -6.75 13.14 -14.23
CA ILE A 186 -7.26 14.48 -14.52
C ILE A 186 -8.74 14.54 -14.14
N ASP A 187 -9.14 15.59 -13.44
CA ASP A 187 -10.54 15.95 -13.29
C ASP A 187 -11.00 16.65 -14.58
N THR A 188 -11.97 16.07 -15.28
CA THR A 188 -12.36 16.54 -16.63
C THR A 188 -13.12 17.86 -16.64
N GLU A 189 -13.59 18.36 -15.48
CA GLU A 189 -14.26 19.65 -15.39
C GLU A 189 -13.31 20.77 -14.98
N THR A 190 -12.49 20.51 -13.97
CA THR A 190 -11.58 21.52 -13.40
C THR A 190 -10.20 21.52 -14.06
N TYR A 191 -9.87 20.47 -14.81
CA TYR A 191 -8.55 20.20 -15.41
C TYR A 191 -7.41 20.11 -14.39
N GLU A 192 -7.75 19.85 -13.13
CA GLU A 192 -6.78 19.61 -12.07
C GLU A 192 -6.16 18.22 -12.25
N LEU A 193 -4.83 18.17 -12.13
CA LEU A 193 -4.06 16.93 -12.21
C LEU A 193 -3.74 16.38 -10.81
N TYR A 194 -3.89 15.08 -10.67
CA TYR A 194 -3.58 14.32 -9.48
C TYR A 194 -2.59 13.21 -9.83
N LYS A 195 -1.70 12.88 -8.88
CA LYS A 195 -0.73 11.79 -9.01
C LYS A 195 -0.99 10.73 -7.95
N TRP A 196 -1.15 9.48 -8.35
CA TRP A 196 -1.21 8.34 -7.43
C TRP A 196 0.14 8.13 -6.75
N THR A 197 0.13 7.97 -5.43
CA THR A 197 1.33 7.76 -4.60
C THR A 197 1.47 6.33 -4.10
N GLY A 198 0.64 5.40 -4.56
CA GLY A 198 0.58 4.02 -4.06
C GLY A 198 -0.46 3.78 -2.97
N ASP A 199 -1.01 4.83 -2.37
CA ASP A 199 -2.00 4.77 -1.27
C ASP A 199 -3.03 5.91 -1.29
N LYS A 200 -2.65 7.06 -1.87
CA LYS A 200 -3.48 8.26 -1.97
C LYS A 200 -3.15 9.01 -3.25
N TYR A 201 -3.95 10.02 -3.55
CA TYR A 201 -3.79 10.90 -4.69
C TYR A 201 -3.26 12.25 -4.22
N MET A 202 -2.15 12.71 -4.80
CA MET A 202 -1.55 14.00 -4.52
C MET A 202 -1.92 15.00 -5.61
N LYS A 203 -2.52 16.13 -5.24
CA LYS A 203 -2.82 17.22 -6.18
C LYS A 203 -1.53 17.85 -6.71
N ARG A 204 -1.44 18.01 -8.03
CA ARG A 204 -0.27 18.61 -8.69
C ARG A 204 -0.33 20.12 -8.61
N THR A 205 0.82 20.73 -8.31
CA THR A 205 0.98 22.18 -8.33
C THR A 205 1.21 22.67 -9.75
N VAL A 206 0.63 23.83 -10.06
CA VAL A 206 0.84 24.55 -11.32
C VAL A 206 2.15 25.33 -11.24
N SER A 207 2.97 25.20 -12.29
CA SER A 207 4.16 26.03 -12.53
C SER A 207 3.90 26.94 -13.74
N TYR A 208 4.86 27.81 -14.07
CA TYR A 208 4.74 28.72 -15.21
C TYR A 208 5.95 28.58 -16.13
N ILE A 209 5.71 28.39 -17.43
CA ILE A 209 6.73 28.43 -18.49
C ILE A 209 6.31 29.49 -19.49
N ASN A 210 7.19 30.47 -19.77
CA ASN A 210 6.86 31.60 -20.65
C ASN A 210 5.53 32.27 -20.27
N ASN A 211 5.29 32.45 -18.97
CA ASN A 211 4.05 33.01 -18.40
C ASN A 211 2.76 32.19 -18.67
N GLN A 212 2.88 30.95 -19.14
CA GLN A 212 1.77 30.03 -19.35
C GLN A 212 1.71 29.00 -18.21
N PRO A 213 0.52 28.73 -17.64
CA PRO A 213 0.37 27.76 -16.56
C PRO A 213 0.52 26.32 -17.09
N VAL A 214 1.38 25.55 -16.42
CA VAL A 214 1.72 24.18 -16.81
C VAL A 214 1.78 23.25 -15.62
N TYR A 215 1.52 21.97 -15.88
CA TYR A 215 1.95 20.89 -15.01
C TYR A 215 3.26 20.28 -15.53
N THR A 216 4.14 19.90 -14.60
CA THR A 216 5.45 19.30 -14.91
C THR A 216 5.60 17.90 -14.29
N PRO A 217 4.80 16.91 -14.71
CA PRO A 217 4.97 15.54 -14.23
C PRO A 217 6.18 14.85 -14.88
N LYS A 218 6.62 13.76 -14.25
CA LYS A 218 7.55 12.80 -14.86
C LYS A 218 6.76 11.79 -15.70
N THR A 219 7.26 11.48 -16.89
CA THR A 219 6.74 10.41 -17.75
C THR A 219 7.13 9.03 -17.20
N THR A 220 6.60 7.96 -17.80
CA THR A 220 7.02 6.58 -17.49
C THR A 220 8.52 6.35 -17.73
N LEU A 221 9.16 7.13 -18.61
CA LEU A 221 10.61 7.14 -18.82
C LEU A 221 11.39 7.99 -17.79
N GLY A 222 10.72 8.50 -16.77
CA GLY A 222 11.32 9.32 -15.71
C GLY A 222 11.67 10.76 -16.10
N LYS A 223 11.43 11.17 -17.35
CA LYS A 223 11.73 12.53 -17.85
C LYS A 223 10.59 13.50 -17.52
N SER A 224 10.91 14.71 -17.08
CA SER A 224 9.91 15.76 -16.88
C SER A 224 9.36 16.26 -18.21
N THR A 225 8.05 16.43 -18.31
CA THR A 225 7.40 17.03 -19.49
C THR A 225 6.40 18.11 -19.10
N ALA A 226 6.21 19.11 -19.96
CA ALA A 226 5.31 20.21 -19.72
C ALA A 226 3.93 19.92 -20.34
N ILE A 227 2.90 19.91 -19.50
CA ILE A 227 1.50 19.79 -19.90
C ILE A 227 0.86 21.16 -19.76
N MET A 228 0.51 21.78 -20.88
CA MET A 228 -0.10 23.11 -20.91
C MET A 228 -1.58 23.02 -20.52
N ILE A 229 -2.00 23.77 -19.49
CA ILE A 229 -3.41 23.76 -19.03
C ILE A 229 -4.34 24.25 -20.13
N SER A 230 -3.91 25.22 -20.93
CA SER A 230 -4.67 25.73 -22.08
C SER A 230 -4.96 24.68 -23.16
N LYS A 231 -4.16 23.60 -23.24
CA LYS A 231 -4.45 22.47 -24.13
C LYS A 231 -5.47 21.50 -23.50
N LEU A 232 -5.38 21.27 -22.19
CA LEU A 232 -6.35 20.44 -21.46
C LEU A 232 -7.76 21.02 -21.57
N GLN A 233 -7.89 22.34 -21.41
CA GLN A 233 -9.14 23.09 -21.55
C GLN A 233 -9.76 23.02 -22.96
N LYS A 234 -8.99 22.60 -23.97
CA LYS A 234 -9.46 22.34 -25.34
C LYS A 234 -9.81 20.87 -25.57
N GLY A 235 -9.88 20.05 -24.51
CA GLY A 235 -10.12 18.62 -24.60
C GLY A 235 -8.89 17.80 -25.02
N LEU A 236 -7.69 18.38 -25.03
CA LEU A 236 -6.48 17.70 -25.49
C LEU A 236 -5.78 16.95 -24.34
N TYR A 237 -6.43 15.88 -23.87
CA TYR A 237 -5.91 14.95 -22.87
C TYR A 237 -6.10 13.50 -23.34
N ASN A 238 -5.21 12.59 -22.94
CA ASN A 238 -5.20 11.20 -23.42
C ASN A 238 -5.07 11.05 -24.94
N LEU A 239 -4.35 11.98 -25.57
CA LEU A 239 -4.11 11.97 -27.00
C LEU A 239 -2.75 11.33 -27.30
N SER A 240 -2.74 10.39 -28.24
CA SER A 240 -1.50 9.88 -28.83
C SER A 240 -0.89 10.94 -29.77
N GLU A 241 0.34 10.70 -30.22
CA GLU A 241 1.00 11.58 -31.19
C GLU A 241 0.19 11.73 -32.50
N GLN A 242 -0.47 10.66 -32.95
CA GLN A 242 -1.32 10.67 -34.16
C GLN A 242 -2.58 11.54 -34.00
N ASP A 243 -3.11 11.65 -32.78
CA ASP A 243 -4.33 12.44 -32.49
C ASP A 243 -4.03 13.95 -32.40
N LEU A 244 -2.79 14.32 -32.04
CA LEU A 244 -2.37 15.72 -31.94
C LEU A 244 -2.14 16.37 -33.31
N ASP A 245 -1.66 15.60 -34.30
CA ASP A 245 -1.47 16.09 -35.66
C ASP A 245 -2.82 16.36 -36.36
N GLN A 246 -3.81 15.49 -36.13
CA GLN A 246 -5.16 15.68 -36.68
C GLN A 246 -5.89 16.88 -36.04
N SER A 247 -5.78 17.06 -34.72
CA SER A 247 -6.40 18.21 -34.02
C SER A 247 -5.72 19.54 -34.35
N SER A 248 -4.42 19.55 -34.64
CA SER A 248 -3.71 20.73 -35.15
C SER A 248 -4.13 21.09 -36.57
N SER A 249 -4.45 20.10 -37.42
CA SER A 249 -4.94 20.31 -38.79
C SER A 249 -6.38 20.83 -38.88
N LEU A 250 -7.23 20.52 -37.89
CA LEU A 250 -8.62 20.98 -37.81
C LEU A 250 -8.74 22.45 -37.36
N LEU A 251 -7.79 22.94 -36.56
CA LEU A 251 -7.73 24.35 -36.11
C LEU A 251 -7.27 25.33 -37.20
N PHE A 252 -6.69 24.85 -38.30
CA PHE A 252 -6.24 25.67 -39.44
C PHE A 252 -7.21 25.68 -40.64
N LYS A 253 -8.36 24.99 -40.55
CA LYS A 253 -9.38 24.97 -41.62
C LYS A 253 -10.61 25.85 -41.35
N SER A 254 -10.58 26.69 -40.31
CA SER A 254 -11.65 27.63 -39.98
C SER A 254 -11.18 29.09 -39.92
N GLN A 255 -10.43 29.53 -40.93
CA GLN A 255 -10.24 30.95 -41.26
C GLN A 255 -10.69 31.20 -42.69
#